data_AF-A0AAD9JS91-F1
#
_entry.id   AF-A0AAD9JS91-F1
#
_cell.length_a   1.000
_cell.length_b   1.000
_cell.length_c   1.000
_cell.angle_alpha   90.00
_cell.angle_beta   90.00
_cell.angle_gamma   90.00
#
_symmetry.space_group_name_H-M   'P 1'
#
loop_
_entity.id
_entity.type
_entity.pdbx_description
1 polymer ?
#
loop_
_entity_poly.entity_id
_entity_poly.type
_entity_poly.pdbx_seq_one_letter_code
_entity_poly.pdbx_strand_id
1 'polypeptide(L)'
;MMPLSLVTSASFRKIVNILDPRYTLPSRKHNVITDNGSNMLKAFRLPGFSTEPESDDEDELEAVDLNHDLQLLTEHDPCFAHSLQLVVKDGFKDTASSNKVLSKAANNMVSHVRWSLHATEVLEGEKRLQTKVATRWNSELKSVRSLLPVPEAKLQLVPTCQQLSAYEGNILEKLIAILTPFGEATDFAQGQNSVTVSFVIPCICGLRSSLASTPV
;
A
#
# COMPACT_ATOMS: atom_id res chain seq x y z
N MET A 1 6.76 -22.89 -27.31
CA MET A 1 6.47 -21.44 -27.18
C MET A 1 7.61 -20.69 -27.85
N MET A 2 7.33 -19.81 -28.81
CA MET A 2 8.33 -18.87 -29.32
C MET A 2 8.63 -17.81 -28.26
N PRO A 3 9.90 -17.41 -28.07
CA PRO A 3 10.23 -16.37 -27.12
C PRO A 3 9.61 -15.04 -27.55
N LEU A 4 8.98 -14.35 -26.62
CA LEU A 4 8.29 -13.08 -26.82
C LEU A 4 9.24 -11.94 -27.27
N SER A 5 10.56 -12.17 -27.29
CA SER A 5 11.58 -11.27 -27.82
C SER A 5 11.68 -11.26 -29.36
N LEU A 6 11.11 -12.25 -30.05
CA LEU A 6 11.16 -12.32 -31.51
C LEU A 6 10.35 -11.19 -32.16
N VAL A 7 9.19 -10.85 -31.58
CA VAL A 7 8.31 -9.78 -32.08
C VAL A 7 8.85 -8.37 -31.82
N THR A 8 9.80 -8.22 -30.89
CA THR A 8 10.46 -6.94 -30.63
C THR A 8 11.69 -6.70 -31.51
N SER A 9 12.24 -7.75 -32.14
CA SER A 9 13.45 -7.66 -32.97
C SER A 9 13.26 -6.77 -34.20
N ALA A 10 14.31 -6.02 -34.56
CA ALA A 10 14.31 -5.15 -35.75
C ALA A 10 14.04 -5.94 -37.04
N SER A 11 14.57 -7.17 -37.14
CA SER A 11 14.38 -8.06 -38.29
C SER A 11 12.92 -8.46 -38.46
N PHE A 12 12.22 -8.81 -37.38
CA PHE A 12 10.81 -9.16 -37.43
C PHE A 12 9.92 -7.96 -37.79
N ARG A 13 10.20 -6.78 -37.22
CA ARG A 13 9.49 -5.54 -37.59
C ARG A 13 9.64 -5.21 -39.07
N LYS A 14 10.85 -5.37 -39.63
CA LYS A 14 11.11 -5.19 -41.07
C LYS A 14 10.30 -6.17 -41.91
N ILE A 15 10.27 -7.46 -41.53
CA ILE A 15 9.48 -8.49 -42.23
C ILE A 15 7.99 -8.13 -42.22
N VAL A 16 7.43 -7.74 -41.07
CA VAL A 16 6.00 -7.39 -40.97
C VAL A 16 5.67 -6.15 -41.79
N ASN A 17 6.53 -5.13 -41.79
CA ASN A 17 6.34 -3.93 -42.62
C ASN A 17 6.39 -4.24 -44.13
N ILE A 18 7.18 -5.23 -44.54
CA ILE A 18 7.22 -5.69 -45.94
C ILE A 18 5.94 -6.47 -46.29
N LEU A 19 5.44 -7.29 -45.37
CA LEU A 19 4.25 -8.13 -45.59
C LEU A 19 2.95 -7.33 -45.65
N ASP A 20 2.75 -6.39 -44.73
CA ASP A 20 1.64 -5.44 -44.78
C ASP A 20 2.09 -4.09 -44.21
N PRO A 21 2.42 -3.11 -45.06
CA PRO A 21 2.86 -1.78 -44.62
C PRO A 21 1.80 -1.01 -43.81
N ARG A 22 0.53 -1.42 -43.88
CA ARG A 22 -0.55 -0.79 -43.11
C ARG A 22 -0.68 -1.38 -41.70
N TYR A 23 -0.02 -2.51 -41.45
CA TYR A 23 -0.09 -3.19 -40.17
C TYR A 23 0.96 -2.62 -39.20
N THR A 24 0.51 -1.78 -38.27
CA THR A 24 1.35 -1.28 -37.19
C THR A 24 1.44 -2.34 -36.09
N LEU A 25 2.63 -2.92 -35.92
CA LEU A 25 2.91 -3.84 -34.81
C LEU A 25 2.58 -3.15 -33.47
N PRO A 26 1.67 -3.68 -32.65
CA PRO A 26 1.37 -3.10 -31.35
C PRO A 26 2.64 -3.13 -30.49
N SER A 27 3.15 -1.95 -30.14
CA SER A 27 4.21 -1.83 -29.15
C SER A 27 3.63 -2.23 -27.79
N ARG A 28 4.38 -3.02 -27.02
CA ARG A 28 4.01 -3.28 -25.64
C ARG A 28 4.27 -2.02 -24.83
N LYS A 29 3.24 -1.19 -24.63
CA LYS A 29 3.24 -0.23 -23.54
C LYS A 29 3.26 -1.05 -22.26
N HIS A 30 4.39 -1.01 -21.56
CA HIS A 30 4.46 -1.52 -20.21
C HIS A 30 3.95 -0.37 -19.34
N ASN A 31 2.92 -0.60 -18.53
CA ASN A 31 2.55 0.36 -17.49
C ASN A 31 3.30 -0.05 -16.24
N VAL A 32 3.99 0.90 -15.62
CA VAL A 32 4.75 0.65 -14.41
C VAL A 32 4.01 1.27 -13.24
N ILE A 33 3.53 0.41 -12.34
CA ILE A 33 2.85 0.83 -11.12
C ILE A 33 3.88 0.86 -10.00
N THR A 34 4.15 2.03 -9.44
CA THR A 34 5.04 2.15 -8.26
C THR A 34 4.44 3.04 -7.19
N ASP A 35 5.07 3.11 -6.01
CA ASP A 35 4.63 4.02 -4.96
C ASP A 35 4.67 5.49 -5.40
N ASN A 36 3.97 6.33 -4.64
CA ASN A 36 3.82 7.75 -4.97
C ASN A 36 4.96 8.59 -4.37
N GLY A 37 6.05 7.96 -3.93
CA GLY A 37 7.20 8.64 -3.36
C GLY A 37 7.86 9.55 -4.39
N SER A 38 8.31 10.72 -3.97
CA SER A 38 8.94 11.72 -4.84
C SER A 38 10.12 11.16 -5.64
N ASN A 39 10.84 10.19 -5.08
CA ASN A 39 11.94 9.51 -5.77
C ASN A 39 11.45 8.63 -6.92
N MET A 40 10.31 7.93 -6.75
CA MET A 40 9.71 7.11 -7.80
C MET A 40 9.12 7.99 -8.89
N LEU A 41 8.41 9.07 -8.53
CA LEU A 41 7.90 10.05 -9.51
C LEU A 41 9.01 10.69 -10.34
N LYS A 42 10.19 10.94 -9.75
CA LYS A 42 11.36 11.46 -10.47
C LYS A 42 12.01 10.40 -11.37
N ALA A 43 12.07 9.14 -10.93
CA ALA A 43 12.71 8.06 -11.69
C ALA A 43 11.99 7.70 -13.01
N PHE A 44 10.68 7.95 -13.10
CA PHE A 44 9.89 7.71 -14.32
C PHE A 44 9.62 8.96 -15.15
N ARG A 45 10.15 10.13 -14.73
CA ARG A 45 10.14 11.38 -15.50
C ARG A 45 11.54 11.62 -16.06
N LEU A 46 11.81 11.21 -17.30
CA LEU A 46 12.73 11.87 -18.24
C LEU A 46 12.62 11.09 -19.55
N PRO A 47 12.53 11.73 -20.73
CA PRO A 47 13.70 12.42 -21.27
C PRO A 47 13.43 13.74 -22.03
N GLY A 48 14.31 14.73 -21.81
CA GLY A 48 14.41 15.94 -22.64
C GLY A 48 14.26 17.28 -21.92
N PHE A 49 13.60 17.33 -20.76
CA PHE A 49 13.48 18.53 -19.94
C PHE A 49 13.07 18.11 -18.53
N SER A 50 13.80 18.54 -17.50
CA SER A 50 13.06 19.09 -16.36
C SER A 50 12.83 20.55 -16.74
N THR A 51 11.58 20.97 -16.92
CA THR A 51 11.23 22.39 -17.07
C THR A 51 11.29 23.03 -15.68
N GLU A 52 12.50 23.31 -15.22
CA GLU A 52 12.76 24.38 -14.28
C GLU A 52 14.02 25.08 -14.82
N PRO A 53 13.99 26.39 -15.10
CA PRO A 53 15.17 27.11 -15.50
C PRO A 53 16.06 27.30 -14.26
N GLU A 54 16.96 26.37 -14.01
CA GLU A 54 18.18 26.67 -13.25
C GLU A 54 19.25 27.14 -14.23
N SER A 55 19.78 28.32 -13.93
CA SER A 55 20.79 29.06 -14.68
C SER A 55 22.16 28.37 -14.69
N ASP A 56 22.87 28.58 -15.81
CA ASP A 56 24.32 28.55 -16.02
C ASP A 56 25.03 27.19 -15.85
N ASP A 57 25.36 26.52 -16.95
CA ASP A 57 26.60 26.74 -17.73
C ASP A 57 26.64 25.75 -18.92
N GLU A 58 27.12 26.23 -20.07
CA GLU A 58 27.23 25.48 -21.33
C GLU A 58 28.34 24.43 -21.27
N ASP A 59 27.99 23.15 -21.38
CA ASP A 59 28.88 22.12 -21.91
C ASP A 59 28.16 21.39 -23.05
N GLU A 60 28.63 21.65 -24.28
CA GLU A 60 28.15 21.04 -25.52
C GLU A 60 28.55 19.55 -25.55
N LEU A 61 27.72 18.69 -24.95
CA LEU A 61 27.84 17.24 -25.05
C LEU A 61 27.16 16.75 -26.34
N GLU A 62 27.91 16.02 -27.17
CA GLU A 62 27.42 15.36 -28.38
C GLU A 62 26.16 14.54 -28.08
N ALA A 63 25.08 14.83 -28.82
CA ALA A 63 23.81 14.12 -28.69
C ALA A 63 23.97 12.68 -29.19
N VAL A 64 24.20 11.75 -28.25
CA VAL A 64 24.03 10.32 -28.49
C VAL A 64 22.53 10.08 -28.72
N ASP A 65 22.15 9.53 -29.87
CA ASP A 65 20.75 9.22 -30.22
C ASP A 65 20.21 8.08 -29.33
N LEU A 66 19.87 8.43 -28.10
CA LEU A 66 19.29 7.57 -27.05
C LEU A 66 17.80 7.28 -27.29
N ASN A 67 17.22 7.74 -28.40
CA ASN A 67 15.79 7.70 -28.66
C ASN A 67 15.23 6.26 -28.76
N HIS A 68 16.08 5.27 -29.07
CA HIS A 68 15.68 3.87 -29.12
C HIS A 68 15.51 3.24 -27.73
N ASP A 69 16.31 3.64 -26.75
CA ASP A 69 16.21 3.17 -25.35
C ASP A 69 15.25 4.02 -24.51
N LEU A 70 15.00 5.27 -24.92
CA LEU A 70 14.07 6.19 -24.24
C LEU A 70 12.59 5.92 -24.53
N GLN A 71 12.27 5.13 -25.55
CA GLN A 71 10.90 4.63 -25.78
C GLN A 71 10.43 3.64 -24.70
N LEU A 72 11.32 3.26 -23.77
CA LEU A 72 11.01 2.38 -22.65
C LEU A 72 10.63 3.12 -21.36
N LEU A 73 10.54 4.45 -21.37
CA LEU A 73 10.03 5.22 -20.24
C LEU A 73 8.51 5.10 -20.19
N THR A 74 8.12 3.97 -19.63
CA THR A 74 6.76 3.54 -19.36
C THR A 74 6.00 4.61 -18.60
N GLU A 75 4.76 4.88 -19.04
CA GLU A 75 3.79 5.65 -18.26
C GLU A 75 3.72 5.06 -16.84
N HIS A 76 4.00 5.90 -15.85
CA HIS A 76 3.95 5.54 -14.43
C HIS A 76 2.54 5.79 -13.90
N ASP A 77 1.96 4.75 -13.31
CA ASP A 77 0.69 4.83 -12.60
C ASP A 77 0.93 4.76 -11.08
N PRO A 78 0.28 5.63 -10.29
CA PRO A 78 0.43 5.61 -8.84
C PRO A 78 -0.17 4.33 -8.22
N CYS A 79 0.53 3.77 -7.23
CA CYS A 79 0.07 2.58 -6.52
C CYS A 79 -1.13 2.89 -5.61
N PHE A 80 -2.30 2.34 -5.95
CA PHE A 80 -3.52 2.53 -5.17
C PHE A 80 -3.39 2.08 -3.71
N ALA A 81 -2.72 0.95 -3.44
CA ALA A 81 -2.49 0.49 -2.07
C ALA A 81 -1.62 1.48 -1.26
N HIS A 82 -0.68 2.16 -1.92
CA HIS A 82 0.12 3.20 -1.30
C HIS A 82 -0.73 4.46 -1.04
N SER A 83 -1.59 4.85 -1.98
CA SER A 83 -2.55 5.95 -1.79
C SER A 83 -3.46 5.72 -0.58
N LEU A 84 -4.01 4.50 -0.41
CA LEU A 84 -4.81 4.14 0.77
C LEU A 84 -4.01 4.29 2.07
N GLN A 85 -2.74 3.87 2.07
CA GLN A 85 -1.87 4.03 3.23
C GLN A 85 -1.62 5.51 3.56
N LEU A 86 -1.48 6.38 2.56
CA LEU A 86 -1.31 7.82 2.78
C LEU A 86 -2.57 8.45 3.38
N VAL A 87 -3.75 8.12 2.85
CA VAL A 87 -5.05 8.61 3.36
C VAL A 87 -5.23 8.26 4.85
N VAL A 88 -4.95 7.01 5.22
CA VAL A 88 -5.06 6.59 6.62
C VAL A 88 -4.03 7.29 7.51
N LYS A 89 -2.78 7.44 7.02
CA LYS A 89 -1.75 8.18 7.76
C LYS A 89 -2.15 9.63 7.99
N ASP A 90 -2.74 10.29 7.00
CA ASP A 90 -3.19 11.68 7.13
C ASP A 90 -4.34 11.78 8.13
N GLY A 91 -5.32 10.87 8.08
CA GLY A 91 -6.38 10.81 9.09
C GLY A 91 -5.85 10.63 10.52
N PHE A 92 -4.77 9.87 10.71
CA PHE A 92 -4.11 9.72 12.02
C PHE A 92 -3.31 10.95 12.47
N LYS A 93 -2.85 11.81 11.55
CA LYS A 93 -2.24 13.10 11.93
C LYS A 93 -3.29 14.01 12.55
N ASP A 94 -4.49 14.04 11.98
CA ASP A 94 -5.61 14.85 12.48
C ASP A 94 -6.18 14.28 13.79
N THR A 95 -6.09 12.96 13.99
CA THR A 95 -6.58 12.25 15.19
C THR A 95 -5.45 11.72 16.07
N ALA A 96 -4.44 12.54 16.33
CA ALA A 96 -3.22 12.15 17.05
C ALA A 96 -3.48 11.50 18.43
N SER A 97 -4.50 11.94 19.17
CA SER A 97 -4.89 11.36 20.46
C SER A 97 -5.36 9.91 20.33
N SER A 98 -6.21 9.63 19.34
CA SER A 98 -6.74 8.28 19.07
C SER A 98 -5.65 7.35 18.56
N ASN A 99 -4.71 7.87 17.76
CA ASN A 99 -3.53 7.10 17.31
C ASN A 99 -2.61 6.70 18.47
N LYS A 100 -2.43 7.56 19.48
CA LYS A 100 -1.68 7.22 20.70
C LYS A 100 -2.34 6.07 21.47
N VAL A 101 -3.67 6.06 21.58
CA VAL A 101 -4.42 4.96 22.22
C VAL A 101 -4.23 3.65 21.45
N LEU A 102 -4.34 3.70 20.11
CA LEU A 102 -4.08 2.54 19.24
C LEU A 102 -2.65 2.00 19.41
N SER A 103 -1.66 2.89 19.36
CA SER A 103 -0.25 2.54 19.55
C SER A 103 0.03 1.97 20.94
N LYS A 104 -0.57 2.54 21.99
CA LYS A 104 -0.47 2.03 23.37
C LYS A 104 -1.02 0.62 23.47
N ALA A 105 -2.23 0.37 22.96
CA ALA A 105 -2.86 -0.95 22.97
C ALA A 105 -2.05 -1.99 22.19
N ALA A 106 -1.64 -1.66 20.96
CA ALA A 106 -0.86 -2.54 20.11
C ALA A 106 0.52 -2.87 20.71
N ASN A 107 1.24 -1.87 21.20
CA ASN A 107 2.60 -2.06 21.73
C ASN A 107 2.60 -2.75 23.09
N ASN A 108 1.70 -2.42 24.01
CA ASN A 108 1.71 -3.01 25.35
C ASN A 108 1.25 -4.47 25.35
N MET A 109 0.24 -4.81 24.55
CA MET A 109 -0.44 -6.10 24.70
C MET A 109 0.12 -7.15 23.75
N VAL A 110 0.36 -6.80 22.48
CA VAL A 110 0.85 -7.77 21.49
C VAL A 110 2.34 -8.07 21.65
N SER A 111 3.15 -7.11 22.11
CA SER A 111 4.57 -7.39 22.38
C SER A 111 4.72 -8.36 23.55
N HIS A 112 4.00 -8.18 24.65
CA HIS A 112 4.13 -9.02 25.84
C HIS A 112 3.58 -10.43 25.64
N VAL A 113 2.44 -10.58 24.96
CA VAL A 113 1.88 -11.91 24.66
C VAL A 113 2.83 -12.73 23.78
N ARG A 114 3.61 -12.09 22.92
CA ARG A 114 4.60 -12.76 22.06
C ARG A 114 5.80 -13.33 22.84
N TRP A 115 6.17 -12.73 23.97
CA TRP A 115 7.38 -13.08 24.73
C TRP A 115 7.11 -13.77 26.06
N SER A 116 5.86 -13.78 26.53
CA SER A 116 5.46 -14.42 27.77
C SER A 116 4.79 -15.77 27.51
N LEU A 117 5.46 -16.84 27.96
CA LEU A 117 4.88 -18.19 27.99
C LEU A 117 3.59 -18.22 28.80
N HIS A 118 3.60 -17.56 29.96
CA HIS A 118 2.42 -17.42 30.82
C HIS A 118 1.26 -16.72 30.12
N ALA A 119 1.51 -15.65 29.35
CA ALA A 119 0.46 -14.98 28.59
C ALA A 119 -0.07 -15.85 27.44
N THR A 120 0.78 -16.70 26.85
CA THR A 120 0.37 -17.65 25.81
C THR A 120 -0.53 -18.75 26.39
N GLU A 121 -0.20 -19.26 27.58
CA GLU A 121 -1.01 -20.24 28.32
C GLU A 121 -2.36 -19.65 28.77
N VAL A 122 -2.37 -18.43 29.33
CA VAL A 122 -3.61 -17.76 29.76
C VAL A 122 -4.55 -17.46 28.58
N LEU A 123 -3.99 -17.24 27.39
CA LEU A 123 -4.72 -16.95 26.14
C LEU A 123 -4.95 -18.20 25.28
N GLU A 124 -4.71 -19.39 25.82
CA GLU A 124 -4.95 -20.64 25.10
C GLU A 124 -6.44 -20.76 24.71
N GLY A 125 -6.69 -21.05 23.43
CA GLY A 125 -8.04 -21.09 22.83
C GLY A 125 -8.53 -19.78 22.19
N GLU A 126 -7.84 -18.65 22.37
CA GLU A 126 -8.15 -17.39 21.67
C GLU A 126 -7.49 -17.32 20.29
N LYS A 127 -8.04 -16.49 19.38
CA LYS A 127 -7.38 -16.22 18.08
C LYS A 127 -5.99 -15.65 18.34
N ARG A 128 -4.96 -16.32 17.80
CA ARG A 128 -3.55 -15.92 17.95
C ARG A 128 -3.36 -14.45 17.59
N LEU A 129 -2.86 -13.66 18.55
CA LEU A 129 -2.67 -12.23 18.38
C LEU A 129 -1.73 -11.97 17.19
N GLN A 130 -2.19 -11.12 16.26
CA GLN A 130 -1.42 -10.78 15.08
C GLN A 130 -0.29 -9.83 15.46
N THR A 131 0.91 -10.06 14.95
CA THR A 131 2.10 -9.24 15.30
C THR A 131 2.18 -7.97 14.46
N LYS A 132 2.72 -6.90 15.06
CA LYS A 132 3.14 -5.69 14.35
C LYS A 132 4.20 -6.01 13.30
N VAL A 133 3.92 -5.65 12.05
CA VAL A 133 4.88 -5.69 10.95
C VAL A 133 5.07 -4.25 10.49
N ALA A 134 6.24 -3.68 10.80
CA ALA A 134 6.55 -2.25 10.63
C ALA A 134 6.31 -1.71 9.21
N THR A 135 6.26 -2.58 8.20
CA THR A 135 6.10 -2.19 6.79
C THR A 135 4.66 -1.96 6.36
N ARG A 136 3.63 -2.22 7.18
CA ARG A 136 2.22 -1.96 6.79
C ARG A 136 1.39 -1.41 7.95
N TRP A 137 0.67 -0.31 7.68
CA TRP A 137 -0.17 0.41 8.64
C TRP A 137 -1.30 -0.46 9.24
N ASN A 138 -1.74 -1.49 8.50
CA ASN A 138 -2.82 -2.39 8.92
C ASN A 138 -2.40 -3.38 10.02
N SER A 139 -1.11 -3.53 10.32
CA SER A 139 -0.64 -4.51 11.29
C SER A 139 -1.00 -4.14 12.73
N GLU A 140 -0.95 -2.86 13.09
CA GLU A 140 -1.37 -2.36 14.42
C GLU A 140 -2.87 -2.55 14.63
N LEU A 141 -3.67 -2.29 13.61
CA LEU A 141 -5.11 -2.50 13.67
C LEU A 141 -5.49 -3.98 13.73
N LYS A 142 -4.81 -4.85 12.97
CA LYS A 142 -5.00 -6.31 13.06
C LYS A 142 -4.64 -6.84 14.44
N SER A 143 -3.61 -6.26 15.07
CA SER A 143 -3.16 -6.56 16.43
C SER A 143 -4.24 -6.23 17.46
N VAL A 144 -4.81 -5.02 17.41
CA VAL A 144 -5.87 -4.60 18.34
C VAL A 144 -7.21 -5.32 18.06
N ARG A 145 -7.54 -5.62 16.81
CA ARG A 145 -8.74 -6.45 16.49
C ARG A 145 -8.68 -7.84 17.11
N SER A 146 -7.50 -8.45 17.17
CA SER A 146 -7.36 -9.76 17.82
C SER A 146 -7.46 -9.70 19.34
N LEU A 147 -7.32 -8.50 19.91
CA LEU A 147 -7.30 -8.27 21.36
C LEU A 147 -8.68 -7.95 21.94
N LEU A 148 -9.50 -7.12 21.26
CA LEU A 148 -10.83 -6.73 21.75
C LEU A 148 -11.76 -7.89 22.14
N PRO A 149 -11.76 -9.05 21.45
CA PRO A 149 -12.62 -10.17 21.82
C PRO A 149 -12.17 -10.92 23.08
N VAL A 150 -10.93 -10.69 23.55
CA VAL A 150 -10.38 -11.41 24.70
C VAL A 150 -11.11 -10.95 25.97
N PRO A 151 -11.70 -11.88 26.75
CA PRO A 151 -12.40 -11.52 27.97
C PRO A 151 -11.49 -10.74 28.93
N GLU A 152 -12.01 -9.65 29.49
CA GLU A 152 -11.25 -8.77 30.38
C GLU A 152 -10.63 -9.57 31.54
N ALA A 153 -11.37 -10.53 32.11
CA ALA A 153 -10.87 -11.43 33.16
C ALA A 153 -9.56 -12.15 32.80
N LYS A 154 -9.36 -12.55 31.53
CA LYS A 154 -8.10 -13.15 31.07
C LYS A 154 -7.00 -12.11 30.91
N LEU A 155 -7.35 -10.89 30.47
CA LEU A 155 -6.40 -9.79 30.34
C LEU A 155 -5.88 -9.30 31.70
N GLN A 156 -6.72 -9.33 32.75
CA GLN A 156 -6.32 -8.98 34.13
C GLN A 156 -5.27 -9.95 34.71
N LEU A 157 -5.26 -11.20 34.24
CA LEU A 157 -4.26 -12.20 34.64
C LEU A 157 -2.89 -11.96 33.98
N VAL A 158 -2.78 -11.03 33.02
CA VAL A 158 -1.52 -10.65 32.38
C VAL A 158 -0.98 -9.38 33.04
N PRO A 159 0.01 -9.46 33.96
CA PRO A 159 0.39 -8.35 34.84
C PRO A 159 0.94 -7.11 34.14
N THR A 160 1.37 -7.26 32.88
CA THR A 160 1.96 -6.18 32.07
C THR A 160 0.99 -5.61 31.04
N CYS A 161 -0.22 -6.16 30.91
CA CYS A 161 -1.27 -5.52 30.13
C CYS A 161 -1.77 -4.33 30.94
N GLN A 162 -1.24 -3.13 30.66
CA GLN A 162 -1.84 -1.90 31.14
C GLN A 162 -3.31 -1.88 30.70
N GLN A 163 -4.23 -1.97 31.66
CA GLN A 163 -5.66 -2.04 31.37
C GLN A 163 -6.06 -0.82 30.56
N LEU A 164 -6.73 -1.08 29.43
CA LEU A 164 -7.40 -0.04 28.69
C LEU A 164 -8.58 0.44 29.53
N SER A 165 -8.70 1.74 29.73
CA SER A 165 -9.91 2.28 30.33
C SER A 165 -11.12 1.99 29.43
N ALA A 166 -12.33 1.96 29.98
CA ALA A 166 -13.55 1.82 29.20
C ALA A 166 -13.66 2.87 28.07
N TYR A 167 -13.11 4.06 28.31
CA TYR A 167 -13.00 5.13 27.32
C TYR A 167 -12.04 4.78 26.17
N GLU A 168 -10.83 4.30 26.50
CA GLU A 168 -9.86 3.84 25.50
C GLU A 168 -10.41 2.66 24.69
N GLY A 169 -11.11 1.72 25.34
CA GLY A 169 -11.79 0.60 24.67
C GLY A 169 -12.80 1.07 23.62
N ASN A 170 -13.68 2.02 23.99
CA ASN A 170 -14.68 2.58 23.07
C ASN A 170 -14.03 3.31 21.88
N ILE A 171 -12.95 4.07 22.11
CA ILE A 171 -12.18 4.70 21.03
C ILE A 171 -11.64 3.64 20.07
N LEU A 172 -11.08 2.55 20.60
CA LEU A 172 -10.50 1.49 19.79
C LEU A 172 -11.57 0.76 18.97
N GLU A 173 -12.74 0.49 19.53
CA GLU A 173 -13.87 -0.09 18.82
C GLU A 173 -14.32 0.79 17.64
N LYS A 174 -14.50 2.09 17.88
CA LYS A 174 -14.86 3.05 16.83
C LYS A 174 -13.78 3.14 15.74
N LEU A 175 -12.51 3.24 16.13
CA LEU A 175 -11.38 3.24 15.19
C LEU A 175 -11.34 1.97 14.35
N ILE A 176 -11.57 0.81 14.97
CA ILE A 176 -11.59 -0.48 14.29
C ILE A 176 -12.72 -0.51 13.27
N ALA A 177 -13.92 -0.05 13.62
CA ALA A 177 -15.04 0.01 12.69
C ALA A 177 -14.70 0.89 11.46
N ILE A 178 -14.19 2.11 11.69
CA ILE A 178 -13.82 3.05 10.63
C ILE A 178 -12.73 2.50 9.71
N LEU A 179 -11.71 1.86 10.27
CA LEU A 179 -10.54 1.41 9.53
C LEU A 179 -10.66 -0.02 8.97
N THR A 180 -11.73 -0.75 9.29
CA THR A 180 -12.07 -2.06 8.67
C THR A 180 -12.12 -2.02 7.16
N PRO A 181 -12.96 -1.19 6.53
CA PRO A 181 -13.06 -1.17 5.08
C PRO A 181 -11.74 -0.75 4.42
N PHE A 182 -10.95 0.14 5.06
CA PHE A 182 -9.61 0.52 4.55
C PHE A 182 -8.61 -0.63 4.60
N GLY A 183 -8.65 -1.44 5.66
CA GLY A 183 -7.80 -2.62 5.81
C GLY A 183 -8.12 -3.68 4.75
N GLU A 184 -9.40 -3.95 4.54
CA GLU A 184 -9.88 -4.90 3.52
C GLU A 184 -9.54 -4.42 2.10
N ALA A 185 -9.77 -3.14 1.82
CA ALA A 185 -9.39 -2.52 0.55
C ALA A 185 -7.88 -2.62 0.27
N THR A 186 -7.05 -2.41 1.30
CA THR A 186 -5.59 -2.53 1.17
C THR A 186 -5.17 -3.98 0.91
N ASP A 187 -5.74 -4.94 1.64
CA ASP A 187 -5.44 -6.36 1.46
C ASP A 187 -5.86 -6.84 0.05
N PHE A 188 -7.01 -6.39 -0.45
CA PHE A 188 -7.46 -6.67 -1.81
C PHE A 188 -6.55 -6.05 -2.86
N ALA A 189 -6.19 -4.76 -2.71
CA ALA A 189 -5.32 -4.05 -3.66
C ALA A 189 -3.90 -4.64 -3.72
N GLN A 190 -3.43 -5.29 -2.64
CA GLN A 190 -2.15 -5.98 -2.57
C GLN A 190 -2.22 -7.45 -3.05
N GLY A 191 -3.40 -7.93 -3.42
CA GLY A 191 -3.60 -9.28 -3.93
C GLY A 191 -2.77 -9.55 -5.19
N GLN A 192 -2.16 -10.74 -5.24
CA GLN A 192 -1.47 -11.25 -6.43
C GLN A 192 -2.39 -12.25 -7.17
N ASN A 193 -2.19 -12.42 -8.48
CA ASN A 193 -2.93 -13.38 -9.32
C ASN A 193 -4.46 -13.15 -9.41
N SER A 194 -4.92 -11.93 -9.17
CA SER A 194 -6.33 -11.53 -9.33
C SER A 194 -6.42 -10.12 -9.91
N VAL A 195 -7.57 -9.78 -10.50
CA VAL A 195 -7.77 -8.44 -11.10
C VAL A 195 -8.05 -7.43 -9.99
N THR A 196 -7.10 -6.51 -9.76
CA THR A 196 -7.19 -5.51 -8.69
C THR A 196 -7.51 -4.11 -9.20
N VAL A 197 -7.09 -3.76 -10.42
CA VAL A 197 -7.28 -2.40 -10.99
C VAL A 197 -8.76 -2.03 -11.18
N SER A 198 -9.60 -2.98 -11.61
CA SER A 198 -11.05 -2.74 -11.77
C SER A 198 -11.78 -2.44 -10.47
N PHE A 199 -11.17 -2.76 -9.32
CA PHE A 199 -11.74 -2.53 -8.00
C PHE A 199 -11.51 -1.11 -7.48
N VAL A 200 -10.58 -0.35 -8.07
CA VAL A 200 -10.17 0.98 -7.56
C VAL A 200 -11.36 1.93 -7.44
N ILE A 201 -12.15 2.10 -8.51
CA ILE A 201 -13.31 3.02 -8.52
C ILE A 201 -14.41 2.56 -7.55
N PRO A 202 -14.90 1.29 -7.63
CA PRO A 202 -15.87 0.77 -6.66
C PRO A 202 -15.41 0.90 -5.21
N CYS A 203 -14.13 0.67 -4.95
CA CYS A 203 -13.54 0.78 -3.62
C CYS A 203 -13.60 2.20 -3.08
N ILE A 204 -13.21 3.20 -3.88
CA ILE A 204 -13.29 4.61 -3.47
C ILE A 204 -14.75 4.99 -3.14
N CYS A 205 -15.70 4.58 -3.98
CA CYS A 205 -17.12 4.82 -3.70
C CYS A 205 -17.56 4.14 -2.40
N GLY A 206 -17.22 2.87 -2.20
CA GLY A 206 -17.57 2.11 -1.00
C GLY A 206 -16.97 2.71 0.28
N LEU A 207 -15.70 3.12 0.25
CA LEU A 207 -15.03 3.77 1.38
C LEU A 207 -15.70 5.09 1.75
N ARG A 208 -16.06 5.91 0.76
CA ARG A 208 -16.78 7.17 1.00
C ARG A 208 -18.15 6.93 1.61
N SER A 209 -18.90 5.95 1.12
CA SER A 209 -20.18 5.56 1.70
C SER A 209 -20.03 5.05 3.14
N SER A 210 -19.03 4.20 3.41
CA SER A 210 -18.77 3.66 4.74
C SER A 210 -18.42 4.75 5.76
N LEU A 211 -17.62 5.74 5.36
CA LEU A 211 -17.32 6.89 6.21
C LEU A 211 -18.56 7.75 6.49
N ALA A 212 -19.42 7.94 5.48
CA ALA A 212 -20.65 8.70 5.64
C ALA A 212 -21.70 8.00 6.52
N SER A 213 -21.72 6.66 6.54
CA SER A 213 -22.67 5.86 7.32
C SER A 213 -22.22 5.57 8.76
N THR A 214 -20.96 5.86 9.11
CA THR A 214 -20.46 5.59 10.47
C THR A 214 -20.94 6.69 11.43
N PRO A 215 -21.75 6.38 12.45
CA PRO A 215 -22.19 7.39 13.42
C PRO A 215 -20.99 7.87 14.25
N VAL A 216 -20.81 9.20 14.32
CA VAL A 216 -19.75 9.87 15.09
C VAL A 216 -20.04 9.78 16.59
#